data_AF-A0A536B6B4-F1
#
_entry.id   AF-A0A536B6B4-F1
#
_cell.length_a   1.000
_cell.length_b   1.000
_cell.length_c   1.000
_cell.angle_alpha   90.00
_cell.angle_beta   90.00
_cell.angle_gamma   90.00
#
_symmetry.space_group_name_H-M   'P 1'
#
loop_
_entity.id
_entity.type
_entity.pdbx_description
1 polymer ?
#
loop_
_entity_poly.entity_id
_entity_poly.type
_entity_poly.pdbx_seq_one_letter_code
_entity_poly.pdbx_strand_id
1 'polypeptide(L)' 'MKTVDDYLAEAPKDKRAALIKLRKAIRAAAPNATEGLGYGMAVFKHPNGKPLVYLAYWKDHCALMGPAAASSTRTPAS' A
#
# COMPACT_ATOMS: atom_id res chain seq x y z
N MET A 1 -14.69 -1.86 9.11
CA MET A 1 -13.24 -1.87 8.90
C MET A 1 -12.49 -0.80 9.71
N LYS A 2 -11.52 -1.20 10.53
CA LYS A 2 -10.67 -0.28 11.33
C LYS A 2 -9.17 -0.47 11.06
N THR A 3 -8.77 -1.64 10.56
CA THR A 3 -7.36 -2.02 10.33
C THR A 3 -7.14 -2.58 8.92
N VAL A 4 -5.87 -2.74 8.52
CA VAL A 4 -5.51 -3.47 7.29
C VAL A 4 -5.90 -4.93 7.38
N ASP A 5 -5.84 -5.55 8.56
CA ASP A 5 -6.30 -6.93 8.77
C ASP A 5 -7.80 -7.07 8.47
N ASP A 6 -8.62 -6.12 8.94
CA ASP A 6 -10.06 -6.08 8.61
C ASP A 6 -10.28 -5.93 7.10
N TYR A 7 -9.53 -5.03 6.45
CA TYR A 7 -9.61 -4.82 4.99
C TYR A 7 -9.32 -6.10 4.21
N LEU A 8 -8.31 -6.84 4.62
CA LEU A 8 -7.96 -8.12 3.99
C LEU A 8 -8.99 -9.21 4.29
N ALA A 9 -9.59 -9.20 5.48
CA ALA A 9 -10.61 -10.17 5.87
C ALA A 9 -11.91 -10.00 5.05
N GLU A 10 -12.27 -8.77 4.70
CA GLU A 10 -13.43 -8.43 3.86
C GLU A 10 -13.22 -8.78 2.37
N ALA A 11 -11.98 -9.04 1.93
CA ALA A 11 -11.69 -9.39 0.54
C ALA A 11 -12.18 -10.81 0.18
N PRO A 12 -12.69 -11.03 -1.05
CA PRO A 12 -12.96 -12.35 -1.60
C PRO A 12 -11.75 -13.30 -1.48
N LYS A 13 -11.99 -14.60 -1.28
CA LYS A 13 -10.97 -15.58 -0.89
C LYS A 13 -9.75 -15.59 -1.82
N ASP A 14 -9.98 -15.53 -3.12
CA ASP A 14 -8.98 -15.45 -4.19
C ASP A 14 -8.10 -14.19 -4.07
N LYS A 15 -8.73 -13.03 -3.86
CA LYS A 15 -8.06 -11.73 -3.75
C LYS A 15 -7.31 -11.60 -2.44
N ARG A 16 -7.93 -12.05 -1.34
CA ARG A 16 -7.31 -12.07 -0.02
C ARG A 16 -5.97 -12.81 -0.03
N ALA A 17 -5.88 -13.94 -0.71
CA ALA A 17 -4.63 -14.69 -0.84
C ALA A 17 -3.54 -13.87 -1.55
N ALA A 18 -3.89 -13.20 -2.65
CA ALA A 18 -2.97 -12.34 -3.39
C ALA A 18 -2.53 -11.12 -2.55
N LEU A 19 -3.46 -10.44 -1.90
CA LEU A 19 -3.18 -9.27 -1.06
C LEU A 19 -2.32 -9.62 0.16
N ILE A 20 -2.54 -10.78 0.80
CA ILE A 20 -1.68 -11.27 1.89
C ILE A 20 -0.24 -11.50 1.37
N LYS A 21 -0.10 -12.08 0.18
CA LYS A 21 1.22 -12.29 -0.43
C LYS A 21 1.93 -10.95 -0.70
N LEU A 22 1.22 -9.96 -1.23
CA LEU A 22 1.74 -8.62 -1.45
C LEU A 22 2.13 -7.93 -0.13
N ARG A 23 1.27 -7.98 0.90
CA ARG A 23 1.57 -7.44 2.24
C ARG A 23 2.86 -8.02 2.81
N LYS A 24 3.04 -9.34 2.72
CA LYS A 24 4.28 -10.00 3.18
C LYS A 24 5.51 -9.50 2.41
N ALA A 25 5.41 -9.41 1.08
CA ALA A 25 6.51 -8.92 0.24
C ALA A 25 6.89 -7.46 0.57
N ILE A 26 5.89 -6.59 0.74
CA ILE A 26 6.11 -5.17 1.09
C ILE A 26 6.76 -5.04 2.46
N ARG A 27 6.30 -5.79 3.48
CA ARG A 27 6.92 -5.79 4.82
C ARG A 27 8.38 -6.27 4.79
N ALA A 28 8.70 -7.25 3.96
CA ALA A 28 10.07 -7.71 3.80
C ALA A 28 10.96 -6.66 3.10
N ALA A 29 10.43 -5.98 2.08
CA ALA A 29 11.16 -4.94 1.35
C ALA A 29 11.27 -3.61 2.10
N ALA A 30 10.29 -3.29 2.94
CA ALA A 30 10.19 -2.03 3.69
C ALA A 30 9.81 -2.31 5.15
N PRO A 31 10.72 -2.87 5.97
CA PRO A 31 10.42 -3.31 7.34
C PRO A 31 10.02 -2.17 8.28
N ASN A 32 10.42 -0.94 7.96
CA ASN A 32 10.10 0.26 8.75
C ASN A 32 8.81 0.94 8.29
N ALA A 33 8.13 0.41 7.27
CA ALA A 33 6.87 0.98 6.80
C ALA A 33 5.75 0.69 7.80
N THR A 34 4.86 1.68 8.00
CA THR A 34 3.66 1.51 8.81
C THR A 34 2.47 1.21 7.91
N GLU A 35 1.57 0.38 8.41
CA GLU A 35 0.33 0.03 7.74
C GLU A 35 -0.81 0.96 8.18
N GLY A 36 -1.73 1.24 7.27
CA GLY A 36 -2.93 1.98 7.57
C GLY A 36 -3.97 1.87 6.48
N LEU A 37 -5.00 2.69 6.60
CA LEU A 37 -6.06 2.81 5.61
C LEU A 37 -6.04 4.23 5.02
N GLY A 38 -6.25 4.34 3.71
CA GLY A 38 -6.34 5.62 3.00
C GLY A 38 -7.19 5.45 1.75
N TYR A 39 -8.13 6.36 1.53
CA TYR A 39 -9.07 6.30 0.40
C TYR A 39 -9.81 4.95 0.27
N GLY A 40 -10.14 4.32 1.41
CA GLY A 40 -10.79 2.99 1.43
C GLY A 40 -9.89 1.82 1.01
N MET A 41 -8.58 2.04 0.87
CA MET A 41 -7.58 1.04 0.50
C MET A 41 -6.57 0.83 1.62
N ALA A 42 -5.90 -0.32 1.62
CA ALA A 42 -4.73 -0.51 2.47
C ALA A 42 -3.56 0.32 1.93
N VAL A 43 -2.84 0.99 2.83
CA VAL A 43 -1.68 1.83 2.49
C VAL A 43 -0.51 1.49 3.39
N PHE A 44 0.68 1.40 2.79
CA PHE A 44 1.95 1.41 3.49
C PHE A 44 2.52 2.81 3.42
N LYS A 45 3.03 3.31 4.54
CA LYS A 45 3.63 4.63 4.67
C LYS A 45 5.07 4.50 5.13
N HIS A 46 5.91 5.39 4.63
CA HIS A 46 7.25 5.57 5.17
C HIS A 46 7.19 6.03 6.65
N PRO A 47 8.31 5.92 7.41
CA PRO A 47 8.38 6.45 8.77
C PRO A 47 8.03 7.94 8.89
N ASN A 48 8.25 8.72 7.83
CA ASN A 48 7.87 10.14 7.75
C ASN A 48 6.38 10.38 7.43
N GLY A 49 5.56 9.32 7.43
CA GLY A 49 4.12 9.37 7.18
C GLY A 49 3.71 9.46 5.71
N LYS A 50 4.66 9.64 4.76
CA LYS A 50 4.35 9.73 3.33
C LYS A 50 3.92 8.36 2.78
N PRO A 51 2.92 8.30 1.89
CA PRO A 51 2.54 7.05 1.23
C PRO A 51 3.71 6.43 0.47
N LEU A 52 3.92 5.14 0.67
CA LEU A 52 4.89 4.32 -0.06
C LEU A 52 4.18 3.51 -1.14
N VAL A 53 3.11 2.79 -0.78
CA VAL A 53 2.35 1.97 -1.74
C VAL A 53 0.94 1.72 -1.22
N TYR A 54 -0.01 1.66 -2.13
CA TYR A 54 -1.40 1.29 -1.86
C TYR A 54 -1.69 -0.12 -2.39
N LEU A 55 -2.51 -0.86 -1.64
CA LEU A 55 -3.07 -2.14 -2.00
C LEU A 55 -4.59 -2.03 -2.08
N ALA A 56 -5.13 -2.43 -3.22
CA ALA A 56 -6.57 -2.39 -3.47
C ALA A 56 -7.08 -3.70 -4.06
N TYR A 57 -8.37 -3.99 -3.85
CA TYR A 57 -9.09 -5.01 -4.59
C TYR A 57 -10.41 -4.46 -5.14
N TRP A 58 -10.73 -4.86 -6.36
CA TRP A 58 -12.00 -4.61 -7.04
C TRP A 58 -12.62 -5.92 -7.47
N LYS A 59 -13.74 -5.85 -8.21
CA LYS A 59 -14.49 -7.03 -8.66
C LYS A 59 -13.65 -8.01 -9.47
N ASP A 60 -12.77 -7.51 -10.35
CA ASP A 60 -12.08 -8.38 -11.32
C ASP A 60 -10.55 -8.41 -11.14
N HIS A 61 -9.99 -7.53 -10.30
CA HIS A 61 -8.54 -7.44 -10.12
C HIS A 61 -8.14 -6.93 -8.74
N CYS A 62 -6.87 -7.14 -8.39
CA CYS A 62 -6.18 -6.42 -7.32
C CYS A 62 -5.23 -5.40 -7.95
N ALA A 63 -4.94 -4.30 -7.25
CA ALA A 63 -3.92 -3.36 -7.68
C ALA A 63 -2.89 -3.08 -6.60
N LEU A 64 -1.69 -2.77 -7.10
CA LEU A 64 -0.55 -2.27 -6.35
C LEU A 64 -0.18 -0.93 -6.97
N MET A 65 -0.32 0.15 -6.21
CA MET A 65 -0.18 1.51 -6.74
C MET A 65 0.89 2.26 -5.97
N GLY A 66 1.91 2.76 -6.68
CA GLY A 66 2.92 3.63 -6.09
C GLY A 66 2.35 4.99 -5.68
N PRO A 67 3.12 5.78 -4.92
CA PRO A 67 2.74 7.15 -4.68
C PRO A 67 2.82 7.92 -6.00
N ALA A 68 2.03 9.00 -6.14
CA ALA A 68 2.21 9.91 -7.26
C ALA A 68 3.68 10.35 -7.30
N ALA A 69 4.24 10.45 -8.51
CA ALA A 69 5.63 10.86 -8.68
C ALA A 69 5.87 12.15 -7.89
N ALA A 70 6.82 12.11 -6.95
CA ALA A 70 7.28 13.33 -6.34
C ALA A 70 7.87 14.18 -7.45
N SER A 71 7.34 15.38 -7.67
CA SER A 71 7.96 16.39 -8.53
C SER A 71 9.37 16.62 -8.00
N SER A 72 10.36 15.94 -8.57
CA SER A 72 11.75 16.16 -8.23
C SER A 72 12.14 17.48 -8.85
N THR A 73 11.92 18.59 -8.13
CA THR A 73 12.59 19.85 -8.42
C THR A 73 14.08 19.61 -8.24
N ARG A 74 14.75 19.26 -9.33
CA ARG A 74 16.20 19.20 -9.39
C ARG A 74 16.66 20.64 -9.34
N THR A 75 17.07 21.13 -8.18
CA THR A 75 17.70 22.45 -8.07
C THR A 75 18.95 22.41 -8.95
N PRO A 76 19.07 23.25 -10.00
CA PRO A 76 20.33 23.34 -10.71
C PRO A 76 21.36 23.93 -9.76
N ALA A 77 22.47 23.21 -9.56
CA ALA A 77 23.63 23.74 -8.86
C ALA A 77 24.15 24.96 -9.65
N SER A 78 24.41 26.04 -8.93
CA SER A 78 25.04 27.27 -9.45
C SER A 78 26.51 27.04 -9.77
#